data_AF-D3Z0U4-F1
#
_entry.id   AF-D3Z0U4-F1
#
_cell.length_a   1.000
_cell.length_b   1.000
_cell.length_c   1.000
_cell.angle_alpha   90.00
_cell.angle_beta   90.00
_cell.angle_gamma   90.00
#
_symmetry.space_group_name_H-M   'P 1'
#
loop_
_entity.id
_entity.type
_entity.pdbx_description
1 polymer ?
#
loop_
_entity_poly.entity_id
_entity_poly.type
_entity_poly.pdbx_seq_one_letter_code
_entity_poly.pdbx_strand_id
1 'polypeptide(L)'
;MADAAVGKEKCGDQRLVSLPLSRIRVIMKSSPEVSSINQEALVLTAKATELFVQYLATCSYRHGSGKAKKALTYSDLASTAEDSETLQFLAECS
;
A
#
# COMPACT_ATOMS: atom_id res chain seq x y z
N MET A 1 41.70 31.60 -3.04
CA MET A 1 40.33 31.43 -2.54
C MET A 1 39.57 30.63 -3.59
N ALA A 2 39.40 29.33 -3.35
CA ALA A 2 38.65 28.45 -4.24
C ALA A 2 37.27 28.26 -3.62
N ASP A 3 36.24 28.84 -4.24
CA ASP A 3 34.86 28.60 -3.88
C ASP A 3 34.40 27.38 -4.70
N ALA A 4 34.24 26.26 -3.99
CA ALA A 4 33.89 24.97 -4.58
C ALA A 4 32.39 24.93 -4.87
N ALA A 5 32.07 24.67 -6.14
CA ALA A 5 30.74 24.50 -6.67
C ALA A 5 29.88 23.54 -5.80
N VAL A 6 28.81 24.08 -5.24
CA VAL A 6 27.67 23.28 -4.73
C VAL A 6 27.02 22.59 -5.93
N GLY A 7 27.30 21.30 -6.05
CA GLY A 7 26.64 20.39 -6.98
C GLY A 7 25.15 20.34 -6.67
N LYS A 8 24.33 20.69 -7.65
CA LYS A 8 22.89 20.40 -7.64
C LYS A 8 22.72 18.87 -7.68
N GLU A 9 22.46 18.29 -6.52
CA GLU A 9 21.92 16.93 -6.43
C GLU A 9 20.52 16.95 -7.04
N LYS A 10 20.41 16.45 -8.28
CA LYS A 10 19.11 16.09 -8.85
C LYS A 10 18.61 14.86 -8.10
N CYS A 11 17.83 15.09 -7.04
CA CYS A 11 16.93 14.07 -6.52
C CYS A 11 15.98 13.74 -7.66
N GLY A 12 16.18 12.58 -8.28
CA GLY A 12 15.24 12.05 -9.26
C GLY A 12 13.84 12.10 -8.67
N ASP A 13 12.85 12.31 -9.52
CA ASP A 13 11.42 12.37 -9.21
C ASP A 13 10.94 11.06 -8.58
N GLN A 14 11.41 10.77 -7.37
CA GLN A 14 10.94 9.69 -6.53
C GLN A 14 9.69 10.25 -5.89
N ARG A 15 8.58 10.17 -6.62
CA ARG A 15 7.26 10.32 -6.01
C ARG A 15 7.25 9.43 -4.78
N LEU A 16 7.23 10.05 -3.59
CA LEU A 16 7.33 9.37 -2.30
C LEU A 16 6.31 8.22 -2.16
N VAL A 17 5.22 8.33 -2.93
CA VAL A 17 4.12 7.39 -3.06
C VAL A 17 3.73 7.27 -4.53
N SER A 18 3.35 6.07 -4.95
CA SER A 18 2.81 5.71 -6.26
C SER A 18 1.29 5.85 -6.34
N LEU A 19 0.60 5.75 -5.21
CA LEU A 19 -0.86 5.88 -5.15
C LEU A 19 -1.31 7.35 -5.16
N PRO A 20 -2.42 7.68 -5.84
CA PRO A 20 -2.94 9.05 -5.90
C PRO A 20 -3.48 9.49 -4.53
N LEU A 21 -2.80 10.45 -3.90
CA LEU A 21 -3.16 10.97 -2.58
C LEU A 21 -4.59 11.54 -2.50
N SER A 22 -5.11 12.09 -3.59
CA SER A 22 -6.49 12.59 -3.65
C SER A 22 -7.51 11.47 -3.42
N ARG A 23 -7.28 10.28 -4.00
CA ARG A 23 -8.17 9.13 -3.84
C ARG A 23 -8.10 8.55 -2.44
N ILE A 24 -6.89 8.45 -1.88
CA ILE A 24 -6.68 7.98 -0.50
C ILE A 24 -7.39 8.91 0.49
N ARG A 25 -7.27 10.24 0.29
CA ARG A 25 -7.96 11.24 1.12
C ARG A 25 -9.48 11.07 1.09
N VAL A 26 -10.06 10.82 -0.08
CA VAL A 26 -11.50 10.56 -0.22
C VAL A 26 -11.92 9.31 0.55
N ILE A 27 -11.14 8.23 0.47
CA ILE A 27 -11.43 6.98 1.19
C ILE A 27 -11.33 7.23 2.71
N MET A 28 -10.27 7.88 3.18
CA MET A 28 -10.13 8.21 4.61
C MET A 28 -11.29 9.06 5.13
N LYS A 29 -11.79 10.02 4.33
CA LYS A 29 -12.95 10.87 4.67
C LYS A 29 -14.32 10.19 4.50
N SER A 30 -14.36 8.95 4.01
CA SER A 30 -15.62 8.19 3.95
C SER A 30 -16.11 7.77 5.33
N SER A 31 -15.21 7.71 6.32
CA SER A 31 -15.59 7.52 7.71
C SER A 31 -16.13 8.83 8.30
N PRO A 32 -17.32 8.82 8.92
CA PRO A 32 -17.94 10.02 9.48
C PRO A 32 -17.11 10.67 10.60
N GLU A 33 -16.24 9.90 11.24
CA GLU A 33 -15.39 10.37 12.35
C GLU A 33 -14.14 11.15 11.89
N VAL A 34 -13.85 11.17 10.58
CA VAL A 34 -12.64 11.81 10.04
C VAL A 34 -12.95 13.20 9.49
N SER A 35 -12.78 14.22 10.34
CA SER A 35 -13.03 15.62 9.98
C SER A 35 -11.88 16.26 9.17
N SER A 36 -10.64 16.02 9.58
CA SER A 36 -9.43 16.55 8.94
C SER A 36 -8.32 15.51 8.90
N ILE A 37 -7.41 15.65 7.93
CA ILE A 37 -6.32 14.71 7.69
C ILE A 37 -5.03 15.51 7.47
N ASN A 38 -4.02 15.27 8.29
CA ASN A 38 -2.67 15.82 8.11
C ASN A 38 -2.02 15.24 6.83
N GLN A 39 -1.24 16.06 6.12
CA GLN A 39 -0.48 15.65 4.95
C GLN A 39 0.50 14.49 5.22
N GLU A 40 1.17 14.46 6.37
CA GLU A 40 2.08 13.36 6.72
C GLU A 40 1.34 12.04 6.91
N ALA A 41 0.21 12.07 7.63
CA ALA A 41 -0.65 10.90 7.81
C ALA A 41 -1.17 10.39 6.45
N LEU A 42 -1.54 11.30 5.54
CA LEU A 42 -1.98 10.94 4.20
C LEU A 42 -0.88 10.24 3.38
N VAL A 43 0.36 10.73 3.44
CA VAL A 43 1.51 10.11 2.76
C VAL A 43 1.86 8.76 3.40
N LEU A 44 1.81 8.66 4.73
CA LEU A 44 2.07 7.42 5.46
C LEU A 44 1.03 6.35 5.12
N THR A 45 -0.26 6.69 5.13
CA THR A 45 -1.35 5.79 4.74
C THR A 45 -1.19 5.33 3.29
N ALA A 46 -0.81 6.22 2.38
CA ALA A 46 -0.51 5.86 1.00
C ALA A 46 0.59 4.80 0.92
N LYS A 47 1.70 5.02 1.65
CA LYS A 47 2.82 4.08 1.66
C LYS A 47 2.46 2.74 2.30
N ALA A 48 1.73 2.77 3.41
CA ALA A 48 1.24 1.57 4.07
C ALA A 48 0.31 0.77 3.16
N THR A 49 -0.54 1.44 2.37
CA THR A 49 -1.44 0.80 1.41
C THR A 49 -0.67 0.10 0.29
N GLU A 50 0.41 0.71 -0.22
CA GLU A 50 1.29 0.06 -1.22
C GLU A 50 1.91 -1.23 -0.67
N LEU A 51 2.50 -1.14 0.52
CA LEU A 51 3.12 -2.29 1.19
C LEU A 51 2.10 -3.37 1.51
N PHE A 52 0.90 -2.98 1.92
CA PHE A 52 -0.21 -3.89 2.19
C PHE A 52 -0.63 -4.67 0.94
N VAL A 53 -0.84 -3.99 -0.20
CA VAL A 53 -1.20 -4.65 -1.47
C VAL A 53 -0.09 -5.62 -1.91
N GLN A 54 1.17 -5.20 -1.81
CA GLN A 54 2.31 -6.05 -2.15
C GLN A 54 2.40 -7.28 -1.24
N TYR A 55 2.19 -7.09 0.06
CA TYR A 55 2.18 -8.17 1.05
C TYR A 55 1.05 -9.17 0.75
N LEU A 56 -0.19 -8.70 0.62
CA LEU A 56 -1.36 -9.53 0.35
C LEU A 56 -1.17 -10.35 -0.93
N ALA A 57 -0.74 -9.72 -2.03
CA ALA A 57 -0.51 -10.42 -3.29
C ALA A 57 0.61 -11.46 -3.17
N THR A 58 1.71 -11.13 -2.49
CA THR A 58 2.85 -12.04 -2.32
C THR A 58 2.49 -13.23 -1.43
N CYS A 59 1.81 -12.99 -0.31
CA CYS A 59 1.36 -14.04 0.59
C CYS A 59 0.37 -14.97 -0.11
N SER A 60 -0.62 -14.41 -0.80
CA SER A 60 -1.64 -15.19 -1.50
C SER A 60 -1.07 -16.01 -2.65
N TYR A 61 -0.12 -15.45 -3.40
CA TYR A 61 0.56 -16.18 -4.47
C TYR A 61 1.44 -17.31 -3.93
N ARG A 62 2.07 -17.11 -2.76
CA ARG A 62 3.00 -18.09 -2.17
C ARG A 62 2.33 -19.22 -1.43
N HIS A 63 1.26 -18.95 -0.70
CA HIS A 63 0.56 -19.92 0.15
C HIS A 63 -0.64 -20.56 -0.56
N GLY A 64 -1.22 -19.87 -1.54
CA GLY A 64 -2.24 -20.44 -2.41
C GLY A 64 -1.67 -21.33 -3.52
N SER A 65 -2.54 -21.67 -4.47
CA SER A 65 -2.18 -22.48 -5.64
C SER A 65 -1.39 -21.71 -6.70
N GLY A 66 -1.10 -20.43 -6.44
CA GLY A 66 -0.55 -19.50 -7.42
C GLY A 66 0.83 -19.87 -7.94
N LYS A 67 1.73 -20.42 -7.11
CA LYS A 67 3.03 -20.94 -7.58
C LYS A 67 2.90 -22.06 -8.61
N ALA A 68 1.95 -22.98 -8.39
CA ALA A 68 1.75 -24.12 -9.28
C ALA A 68 1.04 -23.70 -10.57
N LYS A 69 0.03 -22.83 -10.47
CA LYS A 69 -0.78 -22.35 -11.60
C LYS A 69 -0.18 -21.14 -12.32
N LYS A 70 0.91 -20.55 -11.80
CA LYS A 70 1.50 -19.27 -12.24
C LYS A 70 0.48 -18.13 -12.40
N ALA A 71 -0.57 -18.16 -11.59
CA ALA A 71 -1.66 -17.22 -11.64
C ALA A 71 -2.19 -16.97 -10.23
N LEU A 72 -2.52 -15.72 -9.91
CA LEU A 72 -3.14 -15.36 -8.64
C LEU A 72 -4.66 -15.28 -8.84
N THR A 73 -5.42 -16.05 -8.08
CA THR A 73 -6.89 -16.08 -8.17
C THR A 73 -7.55 -15.44 -6.94
N TYR A 74 -8.83 -15.11 -7.06
CA TYR A 74 -9.60 -14.59 -5.93
C TYR A 74 -9.66 -15.58 -4.76
N SER A 75 -9.81 -16.88 -5.03
CA SER A 75 -9.81 -17.89 -3.97
C SER A 75 -8.49 -17.92 -3.20
N ASP A 76 -7.34 -17.68 -3.86
CA ASP A 76 -6.06 -17.62 -3.16
C ASP A 76 -6.00 -16.40 -2.21
N LEU A 77 -6.60 -15.27 -2.61
CA LEU A 77 -6.71 -14.06 -1.78
C LEU A 77 -7.65 -14.28 -0.58
N ALA A 78 -8.83 -14.87 -0.83
CA ALA A 78 -9.82 -15.16 0.20
C ALA A 78 -9.27 -16.10 1.28
N SER A 79 -8.67 -17.23 0.89
CA SER A 79 -8.06 -18.15 1.86
C SER A 79 -6.94 -17.50 2.66
N THR A 80 -6.13 -16.63 2.03
CA THR A 80 -5.07 -15.91 2.75
C THR A 80 -5.62 -14.91 3.77
N ALA A 81 -6.78 -14.30 3.50
CA ALA A 81 -7.47 -13.42 4.45
C ALA A 81 -8.05 -14.19 5.65
N GLU A 82 -8.55 -15.40 5.43
CA GLU A 82 -9.09 -16.28 6.48
C GLU A 82 -7.99 -16.88 7.37
N ASP A 83 -6.88 -17.32 6.77
CA ASP A 83 -5.79 -18.02 7.47
C ASP A 83 -4.85 -17.08 8.25
N SER A 84 -4.89 -15.78 7.97
CA SER A 84 -3.97 -14.79 8.55
C SER A 84 -4.69 -13.90 9.55
N GLU A 85 -4.32 -14.03 10.83
CA GLU A 85 -4.84 -13.20 11.92
C GLU A 85 -4.70 -11.70 11.64
N THR A 86 -3.58 -11.27 11.04
CA THR A 86 -3.35 -9.86 10.69
C THR A 86 -4.19 -9.36 9.52
N LEU A 87 -4.80 -10.26 8.74
CA LEU A 87 -5.66 -9.95 7.60
C LEU A 87 -7.15 -10.24 7.88
N GLN A 88 -7.52 -10.68 9.09
CA GLN A 88 -8.90 -11.01 9.44
C GLN A 88 -9.90 -9.86 9.23
N PHE A 89 -9.44 -8.61 9.28
CA PHE A 89 -10.28 -7.45 8.95
C PHE A 89 -10.82 -7.47 7.51
N LEU A 90 -10.25 -8.31 6.63
CA LEU A 90 -10.74 -8.57 5.27
C LEU A 90 -11.78 -9.69 5.22
N ALA A 91 -11.76 -10.63 6.18
CA ALA A 91 -12.65 -11.80 6.21
C ALA A 91 -14.10 -11.44 6.54
N GLU A 92 -14.35 -10.32 7.23
CA GLU A 92 -15.72 -9.84 7.48
C GLU A 92 -16.42 -9.26 6.23
N CYS A 93 -15.69 -9.09 5.11
CA CYS A 93 -16.25 -8.64 3.84
C CYS A 93 -16.59 -9.78 2.85
N SER A 94 -16.25 -11.04 3.17
CA SER A 94 -16.47 -12.21 2.28
C SER A 94 -17.71 -13.01 2.62
#